data_AF-A0AAV0P6B9-F1
#
_entry.id   AF-A0AAV0P6B9-F1
#
_cell.length_a   1.000
_cell.length_b   1.000
_cell.length_c   1.000
_cell.angle_alpha   90.00
_cell.angle_beta   90.00
_cell.angle_gamma   90.00
#
_symmetry.space_group_name_H-M   'P 1'
#
loop_
_entity.id
_entity.type
_entity.pdbx_description
1 polymer ?
#
loop_
_entity_poly.entity_id
_entity_poly.type
_entity_poly.pdbx_seq_one_letter_code
_entity_poly.pdbx_strand_id
1 'polypeptide(L)' 'MTEEYEISTYDRHKLNYNQIALGRLPMPVINDYTIRTILNSPNKIS' A
#
# COMPACT_ATOMS: atom_id res chain seq x y z
N MET A 1 1.84 8.79 -3.43
CA MET A 1 1.88 7.34 -3.73
C MET A 1 2.27 6.67 -2.43
N THR A 2 1.30 6.12 -1.70
CA THR A 2 1.53 5.40 -0.43
C THR A 2 1.94 3.96 -0.73
N GLU A 3 2.55 3.29 0.24
CA GLU A 3 3.04 1.91 0.15
C GLU A 3 1.94 0.84 0.22
N GLU A 4 0.68 1.24 0.05
CA GLU A 4 -0.47 0.36 0.13
C GLU A 4 -0.61 -0.46 -1.16
N TYR A 5 -0.83 -1.78 -1.03
CA TYR A 5 -1.11 -2.68 -2.15
C TYR A 5 -2.38 -2.21 -2.89
N GLU A 6 -2.49 -2.49 -4.20
CA GLU A 6 -3.56 -1.96 -5.05
C GLU A 6 -4.95 -2.11 -4.39
N ILE A 7 -5.56 -0.97 -4.07
CA ILE A 7 -6.89 -0.91 -3.50
C ILE A 7 -7.88 -1.38 -4.57
N SER A 8 -8.37 -2.60 -4.43
CA SER A 8 -9.47 -3.13 -5.23
C SER A 8 -10.74 -3.11 -4.39
N THR A 9 -11.83 -2.62 -4.98
CA THR A 9 -13.17 -2.67 -4.38
C THR A 9 -14.15 -3.25 -5.38
N TYR A 10 -15.11 -4.05 -4.88
CA TYR A 10 -16.13 -4.66 -5.74
C TYR A 10 -17.04 -3.61 -6.41
N ASP A 11 -17.24 -2.46 -5.77
CA ASP A 11 -17.99 -1.32 -6.31
C ASP A 11 -17.04 -0.15 -6.61
N ARG A 12 -16.90 0.20 -7.89
CA ARG A 12 -16.03 1.30 -8.35
C ARG A 12 -16.33 2.64 -7.68
N HIS A 13 -17.55 2.89 -7.20
CA HIS A 13 -17.90 4.15 -6.55
C HIS A 13 -17.26 4.27 -5.15
N LYS A 14 -16.90 3.14 -4.53
CA LYS A 14 -16.20 3.10 -3.23
C LYS A 14 -14.69 3.34 -3.33
N LEU A 15 -14.13 3.31 -4.55
CA LEU A 15 -12.73 3.67 -4.81
C LEU A 15 -12.52 5.20 -4.84
N ASN A 16 -13.60 5.98 -4.88
CA ASN A 16 -13.53 7.44 -4.78
C ASN A 16 -13.44 7.87 -3.31
N TYR A 17 -12.20 8.03 -2.84
CA TYR A 17 -11.93 8.48 -1.48
C TYR A 17 -12.15 9.99 -1.31
N ASN A 18 -12.85 10.37 -0.25
CA ASN A 18 -12.95 11.77 0.17
C ASN A 18 -11.67 12.24 0.89
N GLN A 19 -11.55 13.55 1.13
CA GLN A 19 -10.37 14.16 1.75
C GLN A 19 -10.05 13.61 3.16
N ILE A 20 -11.08 13.15 3.89
CA ILE A 20 -10.91 12.57 5.22
C ILE A 20 -10.29 11.17 5.12
N ALA A 21 -10.73 10.35 4.15
CA ALA A 21 -10.20 9.01 3.95
C ALA A 21 -8.74 9.04 3.45
N LEU A 22 -8.40 10.02 2.61
CA LEU A 22 -7.03 10.25 2.13
C LEU A 22 -6.08 10.82 3.19
N GLY A 23 -6.61 11.39 4.28
CA GLY A 23 -5.82 11.92 5.40
C GLY A 23 -5.44 10.87 6.45
N ARG A 24 -5.86 9.62 6.28
CA ARG A 24 -5.50 8.52 7.19
C ARG A 24 -4.04 8.11 6.97
N LEU A 25 -3.38 7.68 8.04
CA LEU A 25 -2.04 7.12 7.93
C LEU A 25 -2.10 5.76 7.19
N PRO A 26 -1.24 5.53 6.19
CA PRO A 26 -1.16 4.25 5.50
C PRO A 26 -0.79 3.14 6.49
N MET A 27 -1.35 1.94 6.27
CA MET A 27 -0.95 0.74 7.02
C MET A 27 0.32 0.15 6.41
N PRO A 28 1.44 0.09 7.15
CA PRO A 28 2.69 -0.41 6.60
C PRO A 28 2.63 -1.94 6.47
N VAL A 29 2.94 -2.44 5.27
CA VAL A 29 2.90 -3.88 4.95
C VAL A 29 3.84 -4.70 5.84
N ILE A 30 4.91 -4.09 6.39
CA ILE A 30 5.87 -4.77 7.26
C ILE A 30 5.29 -5.22 8.61
N ASN A 31 4.15 -4.65 9.02
CA ASN A 31 3.50 -4.97 10.29
C ASN A 31 2.47 -6.10 10.15
N ASP A 32 2.18 -6.57 8.94
CA ASP A 32 1.25 -7.68 8.70
C ASP A 32 2.00 -9.01 8.68
N TYR A 33 1.72 -9.87 9.66
CA TYR A 33 2.37 -11.19 9.80
C TYR A 33 1.89 -12.21 8.75
N THR A 34 0.81 -11.92 8.02
CA THR A 34 0.34 -12.76 6.92
C THR A 34 1.07 -12.46 5.61
N ILE A 35 1.79 -11.35 5.55
CA ILE A 35 2.50 -10.88 4.36
C ILE A 35 4.01 -11.03 4.53
N ARG A 36 4.66 -11.65 3.54
CA ARG A 36 6.12 -11.73 3.46
C ARG A 36 6.64 -10.64 2.52
N THR A 37 7.13 -9.54 3.07
CA THR A 37 7.75 -8.46 2.30
C THR A 37 9.05 -8.93 1.63
N ILE A 38 9.16 -8.72 0.31
CA ILE A 38 10.38 -8.95 -0.46
C ILE A 38 11.02 -7.59 -0.73
N LEU A 39 12.22 -7.36 -0.20
CA LEU A 39 12.98 -6.13 -0.43
C LEU A 39 13.88 -6.31 -1.65
N ASN A 40 13.78 -5.39 -2.61
CA ASN A 40 14.73 -5.35 -3.71
C ASN A 40 16.05 -4.76 -3.19
N SER A 41 17.12 -5.55 -3.18
CA SER A 41 18.45 -5.00 -2.95
C SER A 41 18.83 -4.13 -4.15
N PRO A 42 19.39 -2.93 -3.93
CA PRO A 42 20.03 -2.22 -5.03
C PRO A 42 21.19 -3.09 -5.50
N ASN A 43 21.14 -3.56 -6.75
CA ASN A 43 22.29 -4.16 -7.40
C ASN A 43 23.42 -3.14 -7.32
N LYS A 44 24.42 -3.39 -6.45
CA LYS A 44 25.67 -2.65 -6.50
C LYS A 44 26.34 -3.03 -7.81
N ILE A 45 26.19 -2.18 -8.80
CA ILE A 45 27.04 -2.20 -9.99
C ILE A 45 28.44 -1.84 -9.46
N SER A 46 29.27 -2.87 -9.29
CA SER A 46 30.70 -2.74 -8.99
C SER A 46 31.49 -2.43 -10.24
#